data_AF-A0A7J2H6V1-F1
#
_entry.id   AF-A0A7J2H6V1-F1
#
_cell.length_a   1.000
_cell.length_b   1.000
_cell.length_c   1.000
_cell.angle_alpha   90.00
_cell.angle_beta   90.00
_cell.angle_gamma   90.00
#
_symmetry.space_group_name_H-M   'P 1'
#
loop_
_entity.id
_entity.type
_entity.pdbx_description
1 polymer ?
#
loop_
_entity_poly.entity_id
_entity_poly.type
_entity_poly.pdbx_seq_one_letter_code
_entity_poly.pdbx_strand_id
1 'polypeptide(L)'
;MGCFEGLWPYSTWRPGQREIAEKVYRGVKERSHTLVGYPTGAGKTAAVLVGALAAARECGLRIVYLVRAKSQFQAPLRELRRIRRKLEFNAVFIQSKRDMCLIRGSSLLPYDEFLRFCDELVRAGLCPYYARSAKA
;
A
#
# COMPACT_ATOMS: atom_id res chain seq x y z
N MET A 1 -5.97 27.04 -7.54
CA MET A 1 -6.65 26.45 -6.36
C MET A 1 -6.32 24.96 -6.38
N GLY A 2 -5.50 24.51 -5.43
CA GLY A 2 -4.60 23.37 -5.65
C GLY A 2 -5.29 22.01 -5.63
N CYS A 3 -4.85 21.08 -6.51
CA CYS A 3 -5.36 19.71 -6.66
C CYS A 3 -5.30 18.81 -5.40
N PHE A 4 -4.88 19.36 -4.25
CA PHE A 4 -4.53 18.61 -3.03
C PHE A 4 -5.29 19.06 -1.78
N GLU A 5 -5.91 20.25 -1.78
CA GLU A 5 -6.50 20.86 -0.58
C GLU A 5 -7.68 20.01 -0.04
N GLY A 6 -8.49 19.44 -0.94
CA GLY A 6 -9.56 18.52 -0.56
C GLY A 6 -9.08 17.16 -0.05
N LEU A 7 -7.84 16.75 -0.37
CA LEU A 7 -7.33 15.40 -0.11
C LEU A 7 -6.43 15.30 1.12
N TRP A 8 -5.78 16.39 1.52
CA TRP A 8 -4.84 16.41 2.64
C TRP A 8 -5.50 15.98 3.97
N PRO A 9 -4.99 14.95 4.67
CA PRO A 9 -5.70 14.38 5.82
C PRO A 9 -5.50 15.11 7.17
N TYR A 10 -4.73 16.21 7.20
CA TYR A 10 -4.45 16.97 8.43
C TYR A 10 -4.99 18.39 8.33
N SER A 11 -5.03 19.10 9.46
CA SER A 11 -5.47 20.51 9.52
C SER A 11 -4.51 21.45 8.80
N THR A 12 -3.20 21.22 8.91
CA THR A 12 -2.18 22.07 8.30
C THR A 12 -1.10 21.25 7.59
N TRP A 13 -0.44 21.90 6.63
CA TRP A 13 0.77 21.38 6.00
C TRP A 13 1.99 21.86 6.79
N ARG A 14 2.92 20.96 7.08
CA ARG A 14 4.23 21.31 7.63
C ARG A 14 5.20 21.67 6.49
N PRO A 15 6.29 22.41 6.77
CA PRO A 15 7.25 22.83 5.76
C PRO A 15 7.72 21.68 4.86
N GLY A 16 7.65 21.90 3.54
CA GLY A 16 8.07 20.95 2.49
C GLY A 16 7.06 19.85 2.14
N GLN A 17 6.05 19.56 2.97
CA GLN A 17 5.10 18.49 2.68
C GLN A 17 4.26 18.77 1.43
N ARG A 18 3.79 20.01 1.26
CA ARG A 18 3.03 20.44 0.09
C ARG A 18 3.86 20.31 -1.19
N GLU A 19 5.10 20.77 -1.14
CA GLU A 19 6.04 20.70 -2.25
C GLU A 19 6.31 19.25 -2.67
N ILE A 20 6.44 18.33 -1.70
CA ILE A 20 6.57 16.88 -1.98
C ILE A 20 5.33 16.37 -2.71
N ALA A 21 4.13 16.69 -2.24
CA ALA A 21 2.89 16.26 -2.90
C ALA A 21 2.81 16.78 -4.34
N GLU A 22 3.16 18.05 -4.57
CA GLU A 22 3.19 18.68 -5.89
C GLU A 22 4.25 18.07 -6.82
N LYS A 23 5.45 17.76 -6.31
CA LYS A 23 6.51 17.10 -7.07
C LYS A 23 6.16 15.66 -7.45
N VAL A 24 5.51 14.91 -6.55
CA VAL A 24 5.05 13.55 -6.83
C VAL A 24 3.91 13.57 -7.83
N TYR A 25 2.94 14.46 -7.67
CA TYR A 25 1.84 14.62 -8.63
C TYR A 25 2.35 14.90 -10.04
N ARG A 26 3.25 15.87 -10.19
CA ARG A 26 3.87 16.19 -11.48
C ARG A 26 4.65 15.01 -12.05
N GLY A 27 5.46 14.34 -11.24
CA GLY A 27 6.22 13.17 -11.69
C GLY A 27 5.33 12.06 -12.25
N VAL A 28 4.17 11.79 -11.63
CA VAL A 28 3.20 10.83 -12.16
C VAL A 28 2.59 11.30 -13.48
N LYS A 29 2.17 12.57 -13.58
CA LYS A 29 1.58 13.16 -14.79
C LYS A 29 2.56 13.17 -15.98
N GLU A 30 3.82 13.48 -15.69
CA GLU A 30 4.92 13.57 -16.65
C GLU A 30 5.58 12.22 -16.95
N ARG A 31 5.16 11.14 -16.26
CA ARG A 31 5.76 9.79 -16.35
C ARG A 31 7.26 9.79 -16.08
N SER A 32 7.70 10.59 -15.10
CA SER A 32 9.10 10.73 -14.70
C SER A 32 9.37 10.16 -13.30
N HIS A 33 10.65 10.09 -12.92
CA HIS A 33 11.06 9.61 -11.61
C HIS A 33 11.24 10.77 -10.63
N THR A 34 10.58 10.68 -9.47
CA THR A 34 10.73 11.66 -8.38
C THR A 34 11.52 11.05 -7.22
N LEU A 35 12.70 11.61 -6.93
CA LEU A 35 13.49 11.27 -5.75
C LEU A 35 13.20 12.26 -4.62
N VAL A 36 12.84 11.76 -3.44
CA VAL A 36 12.43 12.59 -2.30
C VAL A 36 13.30 12.32 -1.06
N GLY A 37 14.21 13.26 -0.81
CA GLY A 37 14.93 13.40 0.46
C GLY A 37 14.11 14.22 1.45
N TYR A 38 13.59 13.60 2.51
CA TYR A 38 12.85 14.30 3.57
C TYR A 38 12.95 13.52 4.88
N PRO A 39 13.12 14.19 6.04
CA PRO A 39 13.38 13.52 7.32
C PRO A 39 12.31 12.49 7.70
N THR A 40 12.74 11.45 8.42
CA THR A 40 11.82 10.49 9.03
C THR A 40 10.95 11.19 10.08
N GLY A 41 9.71 10.72 10.26
CA GLY A 41 8.76 11.31 11.21
C GLY A 41 8.14 12.65 10.77
N ALA A 42 8.66 13.32 9.76
CA ALA A 42 8.16 14.62 9.30
C ALA A 42 6.89 14.54 8.43
N GLY A 43 6.37 13.34 8.13
CA GLY A 43 5.11 13.15 7.39
C GLY A 43 5.26 12.91 5.88
N LYS A 44 6.44 12.47 5.41
CA LYS A 44 6.72 12.13 4.00
C LYS A 44 5.64 11.24 3.37
N THR A 45 5.21 10.20 4.10
CA THR A 45 4.25 9.21 3.61
C THR A 45 2.92 9.84 3.19
N ALA A 46 2.36 10.74 4.00
CA ALA A 46 1.10 11.40 3.68
C ALA A 46 1.23 12.28 2.44
N ALA A 47 2.32 13.06 2.34
CA ALA A 47 2.60 13.93 1.20
C ALA A 47 2.74 13.13 -0.11
N VAL A 48 3.53 12.06 -0.10
CA VAL A 48 3.71 11.18 -1.26
C VAL A 48 2.39 10.53 -1.68
N LEU A 49 1.62 10.00 -0.73
CA LEU A 49 0.34 9.36 -1.04
C LEU A 49 -0.69 10.34 -1.61
N VAL A 50 -0.79 11.56 -1.06
CA VAL A 50 -1.72 12.58 -1.56
C VAL A 50 -1.36 12.98 -2.99
N GLY A 51 -0.08 13.24 -3.28
CA GLY A 51 0.36 13.56 -4.64
C GLY A 51 0.09 12.44 -5.65
N ALA A 52 0.43 11.20 -5.26
CA ALA A 52 0.24 10.03 -6.11
C ALA A 52 -1.24 9.69 -6.36
N LEU A 53 -2.08 9.73 -5.31
CA LEU A 53 -3.52 9.43 -5.42
C LEU A 53 -4.27 10.47 -6.26
N ALA A 54 -3.93 11.76 -6.12
CA ALA A 54 -4.52 12.82 -6.94
C ALA A 54 -4.24 12.57 -8.43
N ALA A 55 -2.97 12.34 -8.79
CA ALA A 55 -2.58 12.09 -10.18
C ALA A 55 -3.17 10.77 -10.70
N ALA A 56 -3.15 9.70 -9.89
CA ALA A 56 -3.66 8.39 -10.28
C ALA A 56 -5.16 8.40 -10.56
N ARG A 57 -5.94 9.16 -9.76
CA ARG A 57 -7.39 9.33 -9.98
C ARG A 57 -7.66 9.98 -11.34
N GLU A 58 -6.96 11.06 -11.66
CA GLU A 58 -7.14 11.77 -12.93
C GLU A 58 -6.71 10.94 -14.14
N CYS A 59 -5.66 10.13 -13.98
CA CYS A 59 -5.07 9.38 -15.09
C CYS A 59 -5.60 7.94 -15.20
N GLY A 60 -6.52 7.52 -14.31
CA GLY A 60 -7.03 6.14 -14.27
C GLY A 60 -5.96 5.10 -13.93
N LEU A 61 -4.97 5.45 -13.10
CA LEU A 61 -3.83 4.59 -12.79
C LEU A 61 -4.02 3.80 -11.49
N ARG A 62 -3.29 2.68 -11.37
CA ARG A 62 -3.13 1.92 -10.13
C ARG A 62 -1.82 2.30 -9.46
N ILE A 63 -1.81 2.34 -8.13
CA ILE A 63 -0.61 2.61 -7.32
C ILE A 63 -0.11 1.31 -6.70
N VAL A 64 1.16 1.01 -6.91
CA VAL A 64 1.88 -0.05 -6.18
C VAL A 64 2.80 0.62 -5.15
N TYR A 65 2.50 0.44 -3.86
CA TYR A 65 3.30 1.00 -2.78
C TYR A 65 4.20 -0.07 -2.17
N LEU A 66 5.51 0.07 -2.35
CA LEU A 66 6.51 -0.89 -1.87
C LEU A 66 7.14 -0.42 -0.55
N VAL A 67 7.34 -1.35 0.37
CA VAL A 67 8.10 -1.13 1.61
C VAL A 67 9.16 -2.22 1.76
N ARG A 68 10.21 -1.95 2.53
CA ARG A 68 11.28 -2.91 2.78
C ARG A 68 10.87 -3.98 3.80
N ALA A 69 10.14 -3.61 4.84
CA ALA A 69 9.80 -4.51 5.95
C ALA A 69 8.32 -4.44 6.34
N LYS A 70 7.79 -5.54 6.90
CA LYS A 70 6.38 -5.63 7.33
C LYS A 70 5.97 -4.52 8.31
N SER A 71 6.85 -4.17 9.24
CA SER A 71 6.62 -3.10 10.23
C SER A 71 6.40 -1.73 9.58
N GLN A 72 6.92 -1.50 8.38
CA GLN A 72 6.80 -0.23 7.66
C GLN A 72 5.43 -0.05 6.99
N PHE A 73 4.61 -1.10 6.89
CA PHE A 73 3.25 -0.97 6.33
C PHE A 73 2.29 -0.18 7.22
N GLN A 74 2.57 -0.07 8.52
CA GLN A 74 1.68 0.63 9.46
C GLN A 74 1.50 2.11 9.11
N ALA A 75 2.56 2.78 8.66
CA ALA A 75 2.49 4.20 8.32
C ALA A 75 1.61 4.44 7.07
N PRO A 76 1.86 3.82 5.90
CA PRO A 76 0.97 3.94 4.74
C PRO A 76 -0.48 3.56 5.04
N LEU A 77 -0.73 2.46 5.76
CA LEU A 77 -2.10 2.04 6.10
C LEU A 77 -2.84 3.09 6.93
N ARG A 78 -2.17 3.69 7.93
CA ARG A 78 -2.75 4.77 8.74
C ARG A 78 -3.08 6.00 7.89
N GLU A 79 -2.17 6.40 7.00
CA GLU A 79 -2.41 7.55 6.12
C GLU A 79 -3.55 7.26 5.13
N LEU A 80 -3.57 6.09 4.50
CA LEU A 80 -4.65 5.66 3.59
C LEU A 80 -6.02 5.67 4.29
N ARG A 81 -6.11 5.21 5.55
CA ARG A 81 -7.38 5.29 6.31
C ARG A 81 -7.87 6.72 6.51
N ARG A 82 -6.96 7.67 6.69
CA ARG A 82 -7.33 9.09 6.83
C ARG A 82 -7.74 9.69 5.49
N ILE A 83 -6.99 9.41 4.44
CA ILE A 83 -7.25 9.90 3.08
C ILE A 83 -8.55 9.30 2.53
N ARG A 84 -8.90 8.06 2.88
CA ARG A 84 -10.14 7.39 2.44
C ARG A 84 -11.42 8.13 2.87
N ARG A 85 -11.36 8.98 3.91
CA ARG A 85 -12.48 9.85 4.33
C ARG A 85 -12.74 10.99 3.35
N LYS A 86 -11.80 11.26 2.43
CA LYS A 86 -11.78 12.39 1.50
C LYS A 86 -11.77 11.94 0.03
N LEU A 87 -11.37 10.70 -0.23
CA LEU A 87 -11.31 10.10 -1.56
C LEU A 87 -11.64 8.62 -1.48
N GLU A 88 -12.56 8.18 -2.33
CA GLU A 88 -12.86 6.76 -2.48
C GLU A 88 -11.80 6.06 -3.33
N PHE A 89 -11.26 4.96 -2.80
CA PHE A 89 -10.38 4.05 -3.51
C PHE A 89 -10.38 2.68 -2.83
N ASN A 90 -10.05 1.66 -3.62
CA ASN A 90 -9.76 0.32 -3.11
C ASN A 90 -8.26 0.22 -2.80
N ALA A 91 -7.95 -0.29 -1.62
CA ALA A 91 -6.57 -0.59 -1.22
C ALA A 91 -6.49 -2.06 -0.84
N VAL A 92 -5.59 -2.78 -1.50
CA VAL A 92 -5.28 -4.17 -1.19
C VAL A 92 -3.91 -4.21 -0.56
N PHE A 93 -3.78 -5.05 0.46
CA PHE A 93 -2.55 -5.24 1.18
C PHE A 93 -2.09 -6.69 1.01
N ILE A 94 -0.84 -6.86 0.58
CA ILE A 94 -0.26 -8.15 0.23
C ILE A 94 0.94 -8.40 1.14
N GLN A 95 0.97 -9.56 1.78
CA GLN A 95 2.11 -10.07 2.53
C GLN A 95 2.52 -11.44 1.95
N SER A 96 3.45 -12.13 2.64
CA SER A 96 3.85 -13.46 2.23
C SER A 96 2.67 -14.44 2.31
N LYS A 97 2.72 -15.50 1.50
CA LYS A 97 1.73 -16.59 1.51
C LYS A 97 1.50 -17.16 2.92
N ARG A 98 2.53 -17.22 3.77
CA ARG A 98 2.44 -17.70 5.16
C ARG A 98 1.66 -16.75 6.05
N ASP A 99 1.90 -15.45 5.95
CA ASP A 99 1.21 -14.45 6.78
C ASP A 99 -0.25 -14.27 6.38
N MET A 100 -0.59 -14.56 5.12
CA MET A 100 -1.95 -14.53 4.61
C MET A 100 -2.64 -15.90 4.69
N CYS A 101 -1.96 -16.93 5.19
CA CYS A 101 -2.52 -18.27 5.32
C CYS A 101 -3.51 -18.33 6.49
N LEU A 102 -4.67 -18.92 6.25
CA LEU A 102 -5.72 -19.08 7.26
C LEU A 102 -5.72 -20.46 7.93
N ILE A 103 -4.81 -21.37 7.53
CA ILE A 103 -4.65 -22.68 8.18
C ILE A 103 -4.03 -22.49 9.55
N ARG A 104 -4.70 -22.98 10.60
CA ARG A 104 -4.19 -22.89 11.97
C ARG A 104 -2.85 -23.64 12.10
N GLY A 105 -1.91 -23.03 12.81
CA GLY A 105 -0.57 -23.62 13.03
C GLY A 105 0.41 -23.44 11.87
N SER A 106 -0.03 -22.98 10.68
CA SER A 106 0.88 -22.82 9.53
C SER A 106 1.96 -21.74 9.75
N SER A 107 1.73 -20.82 10.69
CA SER A 107 2.69 -19.81 11.10
C SER A 107 3.83 -20.35 11.98
N LEU A 108 3.67 -21.54 12.57
CA LEU A 108 4.68 -22.20 13.40
C LEU A 108 5.77 -22.85 12.54
N LEU A 109 5.47 -23.17 11.28
CA LEU A 109 6.42 -23.73 10.35
C LEU A 109 7.44 -22.66 9.90
N PRO A 110 8.74 -23.02 9.79
CA PRO A 110 9.69 -22.27 8.99
C PRO A 110 9.14 -21.94 7.59
N TYR A 111 9.59 -20.83 6.99
CA TYR A 111 8.90 -20.30 5.81
C TYR A 111 9.01 -21.24 4.60
N ASP A 112 10.18 -21.84 4.42
CA ASP A 112 10.46 -22.85 3.40
C ASP A 112 9.66 -24.14 3.61
N GLU A 113 9.55 -24.62 4.85
CA GLU A 113 8.68 -25.76 5.19
C GLU A 113 7.20 -25.46 4.94
N PHE A 114 6.76 -24.26 5.32
CA PHE A 114 5.40 -23.79 5.02
C PHE A 114 5.10 -23.82 3.52
N LEU A 115 6.06 -23.43 2.67
CA LEU A 115 5.84 -23.44 1.22
C LEU A 115 5.60 -24.85 0.69
N ARG A 116 6.36 -25.84 1.17
CA ARG A 116 6.18 -27.26 0.82
C ARG A 116 4.83 -27.78 1.31
N PHE A 117 4.53 -27.58 2.58
CA PHE A 117 3.23 -27.92 3.19
C PHE A 117 2.04 -27.33 2.40
N CYS A 118 2.15 -26.06 2.02
CA CYS A 118 1.08 -25.39 1.30
C CYS A 118 0.91 -25.91 -0.13
N ASP A 119 2.01 -26.21 -0.83
CA ASP A 119 1.98 -26.81 -2.16
C ASP A 119 1.36 -28.22 -2.13
N GLU A 120 1.79 -29.06 -1.19
CA GLU A 120 1.25 -30.42 -1.00
C GLU A 120 -0.25 -30.40 -0.70
N LEU A 121 -0.71 -29.57 0.23
CA LEU A 121 -2.14 -29.43 0.55
C LEU A 121 -2.98 -28.96 -0.63
N VAL A 122 -2.45 -28.04 -1.44
CA VAL A 122 -3.15 -27.55 -2.64
C VAL A 122 -3.23 -28.64 -3.69
N ARG A 123 -2.12 -29.34 -3.98
CA ARG A 123 -2.08 -30.44 -4.96
C ARG A 123 -2.97 -31.62 -4.57
N ALA A 124 -3.02 -31.96 -3.29
CA ALA A 124 -3.91 -33.00 -2.77
C ALA A 124 -5.39 -32.58 -2.74
N GLY A 125 -5.72 -31.32 -3.09
CA GLY A 125 -7.10 -30.80 -3.03
C GLY A 125 -7.62 -30.61 -1.61
N LEU A 126 -6.75 -30.63 -0.60
CA LEU A 126 -7.09 -30.61 0.82
C LEU A 126 -7.12 -29.21 1.41
N CYS A 127 -6.61 -28.18 0.72
CA CYS A 127 -6.65 -26.81 1.21
C CYS A 127 -8.05 -26.18 1.05
N PRO A 128 -8.82 -25.95 2.14
CA PRO A 128 -10.19 -25.44 2.03
C PRO A 128 -10.22 -23.97 1.58
N TYR A 129 -9.14 -23.21 1.81
CA TYR A 129 -9.05 -21.81 1.44
C TYR A 129 -8.76 -21.64 -0.06
N TYR A 130 -7.84 -22.43 -0.61
CA TYR A 130 -7.50 -22.39 -2.02
C TYR A 130 -8.66 -22.86 -2.90
N ALA A 131 -9.31 -23.96 -2.53
CA ALA A 131 -10.45 -24.50 -3.28
C ALA A 131 -11.64 -23.51 -3.35
N ARG A 132 -11.80 -22.66 -2.34
CA ARG A 132 -12.81 -21.58 -2.35
C ARG A 132 -12.37 -20.37 -3.17
N SER A 133 -11.11 -19.96 -3.08
CA SER A 133 -10.61 -18.79 -3.82
C SER A 133 -10.48 -19.04 -5.32
N ALA A 134 -10.24 -20.29 -5.76
CA ALA A 134 -10.10 -20.64 -7.17
C ALA A 134 -11.43 -20.65 -7.95
N LYS A 135 -12.57 -20.49 -7.26
CA LYS A 135 -13.92 -20.46 -7.84
C LYS A 135 -14.49 -19.04 -7.98
N ALA A 136 -13.71 -18.02 -7.67
CA ALA A 136 -14.10 -16.60 -7.68
C ALA A 136 -13.64 -15.90 -8.96
#